data_AF-A0A3A8KUE8-F1
#
_entry.id   AF-A0A3A8KUE8-F1
#
_cell.length_a   1.000
_cell.length_b   1.000
_cell.length_c   1.000
_cell.angle_alpha   90.00
_cell.angle_beta   90.00
_cell.angle_gamma   90.00
#
_symmetry.space_group_name_H-M   'P 1'
#
loop_
_entity.id
_entity.type
_entity.pdbx_description
1 polymer ?
#
loop_
_entity_poly.entity_id
_entity_poly.type
_entity_poly.pdbx_seq_one_letter_code
_entity_poly.pdbx_strand_id
1 'polypeptide(L)'
;MALRLTASILGGSGGLSVVDQNGVHVYAAKDADVIMTAAILGFSAGRLAVGHPVQFDSDDPNDAKLRGAVEKLNDALGIRYSFGGAVTCGVTPPWREGAMITGAAGASRTPFAQRHATASASAALEFHDIASRDTDVGYQGRGAYTGFIDDPVENRGSIKATARFNVPVMGHGDRWRPPTYKVKGGDHNQVPWGLIAGVRELEGGMVQEPFSTPMGVVGYTHGMIQAIYDAVAHGPWCTPFEIAVGHQTTKLASCFPCTLFMYAAGYPPSSIHLGRGESWVPFYPASPGASGYSAFVDAAIQSTNTRWQLECRQHLTLGVQIMTQNNVMKTHHERLSLLKQYLSSHANDLHCAANLILDAITVHCSEVDRINQTLK
;
A
#
# COMPACT_ATOMS: atom_id res chain seq x y z
N MET A 1 5.65 13.30 19.24
CA MET A 1 6.84 13.10 18.38
C MET A 1 6.76 14.07 17.22
N ALA A 2 7.89 14.51 16.67
CA ALA A 2 7.95 15.52 15.60
C ALA A 2 8.28 14.84 14.26
N LEU A 3 7.83 15.41 13.15
CA LEU A 3 8.20 14.94 11.80
C LEU A 3 9.72 14.97 11.62
N ARG A 4 10.29 13.91 11.06
CA ARG A 4 11.71 13.89 10.67
C ARG A 4 11.92 14.70 9.40
N LEU A 5 12.68 15.80 9.52
CA LEU A 5 13.00 16.73 8.44
C LEU A 5 14.43 16.52 7.95
N THR A 6 14.64 15.46 7.19
CA THR A 6 15.96 15.03 6.75
C THR A 6 15.97 14.76 5.25
N ALA A 7 17.13 14.94 4.60
CA ALA A 7 17.26 14.69 3.16
C ALA A 7 16.99 13.22 2.78
N SER A 8 17.15 12.28 3.71
CA SER A 8 16.94 10.84 3.54
C SER A 8 15.93 10.33 4.57
N ILE A 9 15.24 9.23 4.25
CA ILE A 9 14.26 8.59 5.14
C ILE A 9 14.98 7.94 6.33
N LEU A 10 16.12 7.28 6.06
CA LEU A 10 16.90 6.53 7.03
C LEU A 10 17.98 7.37 7.74
N GLY A 11 18.07 8.66 7.43
CA GLY A 11 19.11 9.56 7.93
C GLY A 11 20.50 9.36 7.27
N GLY A 12 21.53 9.88 7.94
CA GLY A 12 22.92 9.89 7.47
C GLY A 12 23.35 11.21 6.81
N SER A 13 24.65 11.51 6.88
CA SER A 13 25.26 12.72 6.33
C SER A 13 25.50 12.58 4.83
N GLY A 14 24.44 12.74 4.04
CA GLY A 14 24.57 12.95 2.62
C GLY A 14 25.02 14.37 2.33
N GLY A 15 26.15 14.56 1.64
CA GLY A 15 26.50 15.86 1.09
C GLY A 15 25.36 16.43 0.24
N LEU A 16 25.14 17.73 0.32
CA LEU A 16 24.17 18.45 -0.51
C LEU A 16 24.58 18.32 -1.98
N SER A 17 23.74 17.79 -2.89
CA SER A 17 23.61 18.33 -4.28
C SER A 17 22.83 17.52 -5.33
N VAL A 18 22.09 16.44 -5.04
CA VAL A 18 21.25 15.82 -6.10
C VAL A 18 19.82 15.55 -5.65
N VAL A 19 18.89 16.29 -6.24
CA VAL A 19 17.44 16.08 -6.12
C VAL A 19 16.89 15.50 -7.42
N ASP A 20 15.85 14.69 -7.31
CA ASP A 20 15.13 14.13 -8.45
C ASP A 20 14.18 15.17 -9.10
N GLN A 21 13.40 14.71 -10.08
CA GLN A 21 12.41 15.54 -10.77
C GLN A 21 11.35 16.14 -9.84
N ASN A 22 11.06 15.51 -8.70
CA ASN A 22 10.11 15.93 -7.68
C ASN A 22 10.77 16.82 -6.60
N GLY A 23 12.05 17.13 -6.72
CA GLY A 23 12.80 17.91 -5.74
C GLY A 23 13.18 17.11 -4.49
N VAL A 24 13.04 15.78 -4.51
CA VAL A 24 13.40 14.89 -3.41
C VAL A 24 14.86 14.44 -3.56
N HIS A 25 15.61 14.41 -2.46
CA HIS A 25 17.01 13.99 -2.51
C HIS A 25 17.16 12.54 -3.00
N VAL A 26 18.20 12.27 -3.80
CA VAL A 26 18.47 10.92 -4.37
C VAL A 26 18.60 9.83 -3.30
N TYR A 27 19.04 10.18 -2.09
CA TYR A 27 19.11 9.23 -0.98
C TYR A 27 17.74 8.82 -0.45
N ALA A 28 16.74 9.70 -0.41
CA ALA A 28 15.39 9.29 -0.05
C ALA A 28 14.78 8.35 -1.09
N ALA A 29 15.08 8.56 -2.38
CA ALA A 29 14.69 7.61 -3.43
C ALA A 29 15.30 6.23 -3.22
N LYS A 30 16.62 6.16 -2.99
CA LYS A 30 17.31 4.89 -2.71
C LYS A 30 16.90 4.24 -1.38
N ASP A 31 16.62 5.03 -0.35
CA ASP A 31 16.06 4.54 0.91
C ASP A 31 14.71 3.86 0.66
N ALA A 32 13.84 4.54 -0.08
CA ALA A 32 12.55 4.00 -0.45
C ALA A 32 12.66 2.74 -1.31
N ASP A 33 13.66 2.67 -2.21
CA ASP A 33 13.95 1.47 -3.00
C ASP A 33 14.29 0.27 -2.10
N VAL A 34 15.22 0.43 -1.16
CA VAL A 34 15.62 -0.66 -0.26
C VAL A 34 14.52 -1.04 0.72
N ILE A 35 13.74 -0.08 1.23
CA ILE A 35 12.63 -0.33 2.14
C ILE A 35 11.56 -1.17 1.46
N MET A 36 11.09 -0.73 0.29
CA MET A 36 10.01 -1.42 -0.41
C MET A 36 10.46 -2.76 -0.99
N THR A 37 11.67 -2.83 -1.55
CA THR A 37 12.22 -4.10 -2.04
C THR A 37 12.34 -5.12 -0.90
N ALA A 38 12.81 -4.70 0.28
CA ALA A 38 12.84 -5.57 1.46
C ALA A 38 11.42 -6.01 1.87
N ALA A 39 10.46 -5.08 1.95
CA ALA A 39 9.08 -5.43 2.31
C ALA A 39 8.47 -6.46 1.34
N ILE A 40 8.67 -6.30 0.02
CA ILE A 40 8.18 -7.22 -1.02
C ILE A 40 8.87 -8.58 -0.94
N LEU A 41 10.19 -8.60 -0.74
CA LEU A 41 10.96 -9.82 -0.63
C LEU A 41 10.58 -10.62 0.62
N GLY A 42 10.42 -9.93 1.76
CA GLY A 42 10.00 -10.57 3.01
C GLY A 42 8.53 -10.99 3.02
N PHE A 43 7.65 -10.25 2.34
CA PHE A 43 6.29 -10.70 2.06
C PHE A 43 6.32 -12.00 1.26
N SER A 44 7.04 -12.01 0.14
CA SER A 44 7.13 -13.16 -0.76
C SER A 44 7.71 -14.39 -0.04
N ALA A 45 8.82 -14.22 0.66
CA ALA A 45 9.44 -15.27 1.47
C ALA A 45 8.50 -15.80 2.56
N GLY A 46 7.86 -14.91 3.32
CA GLY A 46 6.95 -15.29 4.39
C GLY A 46 5.76 -16.10 3.88
N ARG A 47 5.19 -15.72 2.74
CA ARG A 47 4.06 -16.43 2.11
C ARG A 47 4.49 -17.78 1.53
N LEU A 48 5.59 -17.83 0.79
CA LEU A 48 6.09 -19.08 0.23
C LEU A 48 6.51 -20.09 1.32
N ALA A 49 7.05 -19.61 2.45
CA ALA A 49 7.40 -20.46 3.60
C ALA A 49 6.21 -21.21 4.21
N VAL A 50 4.99 -20.67 4.09
CA VAL A 50 3.74 -21.28 4.59
C VAL A 50 2.90 -21.89 3.47
N GLY A 51 3.47 -22.07 2.27
CA GLY A 51 2.82 -22.66 1.11
C GLY A 51 1.69 -21.79 0.53
N HIS A 52 1.72 -20.47 0.73
CA HIS A 52 0.79 -19.55 0.08
C HIS A 52 1.36 -19.14 -1.29
N PRO A 53 0.54 -19.09 -2.36
CA PRO A 53 0.99 -18.63 -3.66
C PRO A 53 1.32 -17.13 -3.62
N VAL A 54 2.34 -16.72 -4.37
CA VAL A 54 2.73 -15.32 -4.55
C VAL A 54 2.77 -15.02 -6.04
N GLN A 55 1.85 -14.16 -6.48
CA GLN A 55 1.73 -13.72 -7.87
C GLN A 55 1.67 -12.20 -7.90
N PHE A 56 2.38 -11.61 -8.87
CA PHE A 56 2.26 -10.19 -9.20
C PHE A 56 1.75 -10.07 -10.63
N ASP A 57 0.77 -9.21 -10.83
CA ASP A 57 -0.04 -9.12 -12.03
C ASP A 57 0.24 -7.81 -12.78
N SER A 58 0.15 -7.88 -14.11
CA SER A 58 0.15 -6.73 -15.01
C SER A 58 -1.07 -6.77 -15.93
N ASP A 59 -1.46 -5.63 -16.47
CA ASP A 59 -2.47 -5.53 -17.54
C ASP A 59 -1.87 -5.94 -18.91
N ASP A 60 -0.55 -5.91 -19.04
CA ASP A 60 0.18 -6.45 -20.20
C ASP A 60 0.70 -7.87 -19.90
N PRO A 61 0.22 -8.92 -20.59
CA PRO A 61 0.72 -10.28 -20.42
C PRO A 61 2.21 -10.44 -20.79
N ASN A 62 2.77 -9.49 -21.54
CA ASN A 62 4.16 -9.49 -21.96
C ASN A 62 5.05 -8.53 -21.17
N ASP A 63 4.58 -7.97 -20.04
CA ASP A 63 5.30 -6.97 -19.25
C ASP A 63 6.72 -7.46 -18.87
N ALA A 64 7.71 -7.01 -19.65
CA ALA A 64 9.09 -7.43 -19.49
C ALA A 64 9.72 -6.87 -18.20
N LYS A 65 9.24 -5.70 -17.73
CA LYS A 65 9.75 -5.09 -16.51
C LYS A 65 9.30 -5.89 -15.29
N LEU A 66 8.04 -6.30 -15.26
CA LEU A 66 7.51 -7.15 -14.19
C LEU A 66 8.21 -8.51 -14.17
N ARG A 67 8.38 -9.15 -15.34
CA ARG A 67 9.13 -10.42 -15.45
C ARG A 67 10.55 -10.30 -14.90
N GLY A 68 11.29 -9.27 -15.30
CA GLY A 68 12.63 -9.02 -14.77
C GLY A 68 12.65 -8.79 -13.25
N ALA A 69 11.64 -8.11 -12.69
CA ALA A 69 11.52 -7.94 -11.24
C ALA A 69 11.24 -9.28 -10.53
N VAL A 70 10.34 -10.11 -11.07
CA VAL A 70 10.02 -11.44 -10.51
C VAL A 70 11.20 -12.40 -10.59
N GLU A 71 11.95 -12.40 -11.69
CA GLU A 71 13.20 -13.16 -11.82
C GLU A 71 14.19 -12.77 -10.72
N LYS A 72 14.43 -11.48 -10.52
CA LYS A 72 15.31 -10.97 -9.45
C LYS A 72 14.83 -11.32 -8.04
N LEU A 73 13.52 -11.29 -7.80
CA LEU A 73 12.94 -11.74 -6.53
C LEU A 73 13.24 -13.23 -6.32
N ASN A 74 12.98 -14.08 -7.32
CA ASN A 74 13.24 -15.50 -7.23
C ASN A 74 14.74 -15.82 -7.04
N ASP A 75 15.63 -15.08 -7.70
CA ASP A 75 17.08 -15.22 -7.54
C ASP A 75 17.52 -14.86 -6.11
N ALA A 76 16.97 -13.78 -5.55
CA ALA A 76 17.24 -13.38 -4.17
C ALA A 76 16.63 -14.36 -3.14
N LEU A 77 15.49 -14.97 -3.45
CA LEU A 77 14.89 -16.01 -2.61
C LEU A 77 15.68 -17.32 -2.70
N GLY A 78 16.27 -17.63 -3.86
CA GLY A 78 17.28 -18.67 -4.09
C GLY A 78 16.91 -20.10 -3.65
N ILE A 79 17.82 -21.04 -3.91
CA ILE A 79 17.68 -22.44 -3.43
C ILE A 79 17.83 -22.52 -1.91
N ARG A 80 18.59 -21.60 -1.31
CA ARG A 80 18.98 -21.63 0.11
C ARG A 80 17.79 -21.74 1.06
N TYR A 81 16.67 -21.11 0.73
CA TYR A 81 15.49 -21.13 1.57
C TYR A 81 14.54 -22.29 1.23
N SER A 82 14.73 -22.95 0.09
CA SER A 82 13.99 -24.16 -0.34
C SER A 82 12.48 -24.05 -0.13
N PHE A 83 11.91 -22.88 -0.45
CA PHE A 83 10.48 -22.66 -0.31
C PHE A 83 9.69 -23.56 -1.28
N GLY A 84 8.48 -23.96 -0.90
CA GLY A 84 7.62 -24.87 -1.68
C GLY A 84 6.99 -24.26 -2.94
N GLY A 85 7.61 -23.23 -3.53
CA GLY A 85 7.09 -22.50 -4.68
C GLY A 85 7.99 -21.34 -5.09
N ALA A 86 7.54 -20.57 -6.07
CA ALA A 86 8.22 -19.39 -6.60
C ALA A 86 7.25 -18.21 -6.68
N VAL A 87 7.79 -17.00 -6.77
CA VAL A 87 7.03 -15.82 -7.17
C VAL A 87 6.72 -15.94 -8.66
N THR A 88 5.47 -15.71 -9.06
CA THR A 88 5.03 -15.78 -10.46
C THR A 88 4.54 -14.43 -10.98
N CYS A 89 4.57 -14.27 -12.31
CA CYS A 89 3.83 -13.22 -12.98
C CYS A 89 2.42 -13.74 -13.34
N GLY A 90 1.42 -12.90 -13.21
CA GLY A 90 0.09 -13.14 -13.76
C GLY A 90 -0.44 -11.95 -14.55
N VAL A 91 -1.71 -12.02 -14.90
CA VAL A 91 -2.40 -11.00 -15.72
C VAL A 91 -3.64 -10.58 -14.98
N THR A 92 -3.79 -9.26 -14.78
CA THR A 92 -5.01 -8.72 -14.18
C THR A 92 -6.19 -8.94 -15.12
N PRO A 93 -7.42 -9.13 -14.61
CA PRO A 93 -8.60 -9.10 -15.47
C PRO A 93 -8.64 -7.81 -16.30
N PRO A 94 -9.19 -7.86 -17.54
CA PRO A 94 -9.28 -6.67 -18.37
C PRO A 94 -10.19 -5.65 -17.70
N TRP A 95 -9.76 -4.39 -17.75
CA TRP A 95 -10.58 -3.29 -17.28
C TRP A 95 -11.89 -3.21 -18.05
N ARG A 96 -12.99 -3.07 -17.32
CA ARG A 96 -14.29 -2.64 -17.83
C ARG A 96 -15.02 -1.95 -16.70
N GLU A 97 -15.97 -1.11 -17.05
CA GLU A 97 -16.85 -0.47 -16.08
C GLU A 97 -17.55 -1.52 -15.22
N GLY A 98 -17.57 -1.28 -13.90
CA GLY A 98 -18.12 -2.22 -12.93
C GLY A 98 -17.27 -3.48 -12.67
N ALA A 99 -16.08 -3.60 -13.26
CA ALA A 99 -15.19 -4.71 -12.89
C ALA A 99 -14.71 -4.58 -11.45
N MET A 100 -14.44 -5.73 -10.82
CA MET A 100 -14.18 -5.79 -9.37
C MET A 100 -12.88 -6.50 -9.02
N ILE A 101 -12.26 -6.03 -7.94
CA ILE A 101 -11.24 -6.72 -7.16
C ILE A 101 -11.90 -7.18 -5.87
N THR A 102 -11.58 -8.40 -5.42
CA THR A 102 -12.16 -8.98 -4.20
C THR A 102 -11.11 -9.14 -3.11
N GLY A 103 -11.45 -8.81 -1.87
CA GLY A 103 -10.74 -9.30 -0.69
C GLY A 103 -11.35 -10.64 -0.26
N ALA A 104 -10.71 -11.75 -0.62
CA ALA A 104 -11.29 -13.07 -0.44
C ALA A 104 -11.01 -13.60 0.98
N ALA A 105 -12.02 -13.55 1.85
CA ALA A 105 -11.90 -13.93 3.26
C ALA A 105 -11.25 -15.32 3.43
N GLY A 106 -10.12 -15.39 4.15
CA GLY A 106 -9.39 -16.64 4.42
C GLY A 106 -8.74 -17.30 3.19
N ALA A 107 -8.78 -16.70 2.01
CA ALA A 107 -8.34 -17.31 0.76
C ALA A 107 -6.82 -17.24 0.51
N SER A 108 -6.01 -17.13 1.57
CA SER A 108 -4.55 -16.88 1.43
C SER A 108 -3.82 -18.06 0.80
N ARG A 109 -4.36 -19.28 0.95
CA ARG A 109 -3.87 -20.52 0.33
C ARG A 109 -4.51 -20.80 -1.03
N THR A 110 -5.59 -20.11 -1.36
CA THR A 110 -6.32 -20.31 -2.60
C THR A 110 -5.51 -19.76 -3.78
N PRO A 111 -5.43 -20.48 -4.92
CA PRO A 111 -4.85 -19.95 -6.14
C PRO A 111 -5.52 -18.65 -6.57
N PHE A 112 -4.76 -17.69 -7.13
CA PHE A 112 -5.28 -16.37 -7.53
C PHE A 112 -6.52 -16.44 -8.43
N ALA A 113 -6.50 -17.34 -9.42
CA ALA A 113 -7.63 -17.56 -10.34
C ALA A 113 -8.95 -17.94 -9.63
N GLN A 114 -8.90 -18.45 -8.39
CA GLN A 114 -10.05 -18.87 -7.60
C GLN A 114 -10.43 -17.87 -6.50
N ARG A 115 -9.75 -16.72 -6.41
CA ARG A 115 -10.03 -15.70 -5.38
C ARG A 115 -11.07 -14.66 -5.81
N HIS A 116 -11.42 -14.63 -7.09
CA HIS A 116 -12.47 -13.75 -7.58
C HIS A 116 -13.81 -14.24 -7.08
N ALA A 117 -14.56 -13.36 -6.40
CA ALA A 117 -15.94 -13.61 -6.01
C ALA A 117 -16.88 -12.65 -6.73
N THR A 118 -18.17 -12.95 -6.64
CA THR A 118 -19.25 -12.07 -7.08
C THR A 118 -20.07 -11.69 -5.86
N ALA A 119 -20.51 -10.43 -5.78
CA ALA A 119 -21.43 -10.00 -4.75
C ALA A 119 -22.75 -10.79 -4.84
N SER A 120 -23.40 -11.01 -3.69
CA SER A 120 -24.56 -11.90 -3.56
C SER A 120 -25.74 -11.27 -2.83
N ALA A 121 -25.51 -10.38 -1.86
CA ALA A 121 -26.56 -9.60 -1.21
C ALA A 121 -27.21 -8.63 -2.19
N SER A 122 -28.53 -8.47 -2.12
CA SER A 122 -29.27 -7.58 -3.04
C SER A 122 -28.81 -6.14 -2.89
N ALA A 123 -28.53 -5.69 -1.67
CA ALA A 123 -28.02 -4.34 -1.40
C ALA A 123 -26.62 -4.14 -2.01
N ALA A 124 -25.74 -5.14 -1.94
CA ALA A 124 -24.41 -5.06 -2.55
C ALA A 124 -24.48 -5.03 -4.08
N LEU A 125 -25.40 -5.79 -4.67
CA LEU A 125 -25.68 -5.74 -6.12
C LEU A 125 -26.22 -4.38 -6.55
N GLU A 126 -27.10 -3.76 -5.75
CA GLU A 126 -27.62 -2.42 -6.02
C GLU A 126 -26.49 -1.36 -5.97
N PHE A 127 -25.63 -1.40 -4.94
CA PHE A 127 -24.49 -0.50 -4.86
C PHE A 127 -23.46 -0.72 -5.98
N HIS A 128 -23.25 -1.97 -6.39
CA HIS A 128 -22.44 -2.30 -7.55
C HIS A 128 -23.04 -1.68 -8.82
N ASP A 129 -24.35 -1.82 -9.03
CA ASP A 129 -25.04 -1.26 -10.20
C ASP A 129 -24.94 0.26 -10.23
N ILE A 130 -25.18 0.93 -9.10
CA ILE A 130 -25.05 2.39 -8.94
C ILE A 130 -23.62 2.83 -9.25
N ALA A 131 -22.61 2.25 -8.60
CA ALA A 131 -21.22 2.62 -8.80
C ALA A 131 -20.69 2.30 -10.20
N SER A 132 -21.30 1.34 -10.91
CA SER A 132 -20.96 0.98 -12.29
C SER A 132 -21.60 1.87 -13.36
N ARG A 133 -22.47 2.81 -13.00
CA ARG A 133 -23.18 3.67 -13.95
C ARG A 133 -23.09 5.15 -13.62
N ASP A 134 -23.00 5.47 -12.34
CA ASP A 134 -23.01 6.83 -11.84
C ASP A 134 -21.58 7.34 -11.63
N THR A 135 -21.22 8.37 -12.41
CA THR A 135 -19.90 8.97 -12.32
C THR A 135 -19.68 9.80 -11.05
N ASP A 136 -20.76 10.12 -10.34
CA ASP A 136 -20.71 10.90 -9.10
C ASP A 136 -20.48 10.00 -7.87
N VAL A 137 -20.43 8.68 -8.05
CA VAL A 137 -20.29 7.70 -6.96
C VAL A 137 -18.84 7.23 -6.78
N GLY A 138 -18.21 7.82 -5.77
CA GLY A 138 -16.87 7.45 -5.30
C GLY A 138 -15.74 8.13 -6.07
N TYR A 139 -14.49 7.67 -5.88
CA TYR A 139 -13.31 8.37 -6.43
C TYR A 139 -12.88 7.81 -7.79
N GLN A 140 -12.92 8.63 -8.84
CA GLN A 140 -12.60 8.25 -10.23
C GLN A 140 -11.18 8.60 -10.68
N GLY A 141 -10.41 9.26 -9.82
CA GLY A 141 -9.07 9.73 -10.18
C GLY A 141 -7.99 8.65 -10.08
N ARG A 142 -6.76 9.11 -10.21
CA ARG A 142 -5.57 8.27 -10.20
C ARG A 142 -5.37 7.55 -8.86
N GLY A 143 -5.09 6.25 -8.96
CA GLY A 143 -4.68 5.44 -7.82
C GLY A 143 -5.83 5.00 -6.93
N ALA A 144 -7.08 5.16 -7.37
CA ALA A 144 -8.22 4.93 -6.53
C ALA A 144 -9.35 4.17 -7.21
N TYR A 145 -10.08 3.53 -6.33
CA TYR A 145 -11.30 2.81 -6.62
C TYR A 145 -12.25 2.99 -5.44
N THR A 146 -13.50 2.63 -5.69
CA THR A 146 -14.57 2.71 -4.71
C THR A 146 -14.73 1.35 -4.06
N GLY A 147 -14.61 1.30 -2.73
CA GLY A 147 -14.82 0.07 -1.97
C GLY A 147 -16.30 -0.16 -1.75
N PHE A 148 -16.70 -1.42 -1.66
CA PHE A 148 -18.01 -1.77 -1.14
C PHE A 148 -17.98 -3.13 -0.43
N ILE A 149 -19.05 -3.47 0.27
CA ILE A 149 -19.15 -4.69 1.07
C ILE A 149 -20.36 -5.49 0.63
N ASP A 150 -20.16 -6.80 0.51
CA ASP A 150 -21.22 -7.79 0.43
C ASP A 150 -21.41 -8.46 1.79
N ASP A 151 -22.56 -8.23 2.42
CA ASP A 151 -22.96 -8.90 3.66
C ASP A 151 -24.20 -9.77 3.39
N PRO A 152 -23.99 -11.05 3.06
CA PRO A 152 -25.09 -11.95 2.70
C PRO A 152 -25.97 -12.35 3.89
N VAL A 153 -25.52 -12.12 5.13
CA VAL A 153 -26.25 -12.49 6.34
C VAL A 153 -27.28 -11.42 6.68
N GLU A 154 -26.87 -10.15 6.67
CA GLU A 154 -27.77 -9.02 6.98
C GLU A 154 -28.40 -8.38 5.72
N ASN A 155 -28.05 -8.90 4.54
CA ASN A 155 -28.41 -8.32 3.24
C ASN A 155 -28.03 -6.84 3.15
N ARG A 156 -26.83 -6.51 3.65
CA ARG A 156 -26.31 -5.15 3.76
C ARG A 156 -25.26 -4.91 2.68
N GLY A 157 -25.17 -3.66 2.24
CA GLY A 157 -24.04 -3.15 1.49
C GLY A 157 -23.67 -1.74 1.97
N SER A 158 -22.47 -1.30 1.63
CA SER A 158 -22.07 0.09 1.83
C SER A 158 -21.03 0.48 0.78
N ILE A 159 -20.99 1.75 0.43
CA ILE A 159 -19.98 2.31 -0.47
C ILE A 159 -18.96 3.11 0.36
N LYS A 160 -17.68 2.92 0.06
CA LYS A 160 -16.55 3.61 0.70
C LYS A 160 -15.67 4.23 -0.38
N ALA A 161 -15.83 5.54 -0.60
CA ALA A 161 -14.94 6.27 -1.48
C ALA A 161 -13.53 6.33 -0.86
N THR A 162 -12.50 6.31 -1.70
CA THR A 162 -11.13 6.63 -1.25
C THR A 162 -11.13 8.01 -0.58
N ALA A 163 -10.35 8.16 0.48
CA ALA A 163 -10.33 9.39 1.27
C ALA A 163 -8.89 9.87 1.56
N ARG A 164 -8.71 11.19 1.59
CA ARG A 164 -7.47 11.89 1.93
C ARG A 164 -7.59 12.54 3.30
N PHE A 165 -6.59 12.31 4.15
CA PHE A 165 -6.51 12.87 5.49
C PHE A 165 -5.12 13.44 5.77
N ASN A 166 -5.05 14.29 6.78
CA ASN A 166 -3.78 14.67 7.37
C ASN A 166 -3.30 13.50 8.25
N VAL A 167 -2.12 12.95 7.97
CA VAL A 167 -1.57 11.89 8.81
C VAL A 167 -1.24 12.48 10.19
N PRO A 168 -1.83 11.97 11.28
CA PRO A 168 -1.56 12.53 12.60
C PRO A 168 -0.10 12.24 13.00
N VAL A 169 0.62 13.28 13.40
CA VAL A 169 2.03 13.18 13.81
C VAL A 169 2.15 12.66 15.25
N MET A 170 1.12 12.84 16.07
CA MET A 170 1.09 12.35 17.45
C MET A 170 0.45 10.97 17.53
N GLY A 171 1.06 10.05 18.27
CA GLY A 171 0.49 8.73 18.58
C GLY A 171 0.69 7.63 17.53
N HIS A 172 1.27 7.94 16.36
CA HIS A 172 1.45 6.99 15.27
C HIS A 172 2.93 6.84 14.82
N GLY A 173 3.86 7.17 15.72
CA GLY A 173 5.32 7.08 15.52
C GLY A 173 5.91 8.20 14.66
N ASP A 174 7.22 8.10 14.40
CA ASP A 174 7.98 9.10 13.64
C ASP A 174 7.80 8.93 12.13
N ARG A 175 7.11 9.88 11.49
CA ARG A 175 6.97 9.99 10.03
C ARG A 175 8.03 10.93 9.45
N TRP A 176 8.38 10.73 8.19
CA TRP A 176 9.38 11.52 7.46
C TRP A 176 8.73 12.45 6.43
N ARG A 177 9.35 13.62 6.24
CA ARG A 177 9.13 14.45 5.04
C ARG A 177 10.46 15.08 4.59
N PRO A 178 10.66 15.29 3.27
CA PRO A 178 11.85 15.96 2.79
C PRO A 178 11.84 17.45 3.21
N PRO A 179 13.01 18.09 3.44
CA PRO A 179 13.09 19.51 3.77
C PRO A 179 12.56 20.41 2.66
N THR A 180 12.72 19.98 1.41
CA THR A 180 12.27 20.68 0.21
C THR A 180 11.71 19.67 -0.80
N TYR A 181 10.73 20.08 -1.59
CA TYR A 181 10.16 19.30 -2.69
C TYR A 181 9.39 20.21 -3.66
N LYS A 182 8.96 19.67 -4.81
CA LYS A 182 8.17 20.40 -5.80
C LYS A 182 6.68 20.12 -5.64
N VAL A 183 5.87 21.16 -5.82
CA VAL A 183 4.40 21.11 -5.79
C VAL A 183 3.90 21.72 -7.08
N LYS A 184 2.92 21.09 -7.74
CA LYS A 184 2.37 21.63 -8.97
C LYS A 184 1.47 22.83 -8.64
N GLY A 185 1.85 24.02 -9.12
CA GLY A 185 1.06 25.24 -8.94
C GLY A 185 1.10 25.80 -7.51
N GLY A 186 2.15 25.55 -6.72
CA GLY A 186 2.25 26.10 -5.37
C GLY A 186 3.64 25.98 -4.74
N ASP A 187 3.73 26.41 -3.48
CA ASP A 187 4.91 26.34 -2.63
C ASP A 187 4.83 25.13 -1.68
N HIS A 188 5.92 24.38 -1.53
CA HIS A 188 6.02 23.26 -0.57
C HIS A 188 5.88 23.71 0.88
N ASN A 189 6.07 25.00 1.17
CA ASN A 189 5.85 25.57 2.51
C ASN A 189 4.37 25.80 2.82
N GLN A 190 3.47 25.53 1.87
CA GLN A 190 2.04 25.78 1.98
C GLN A 190 1.19 24.52 1.83
N VAL A 191 1.79 23.37 1.56
CA VAL A 191 1.09 22.10 1.40
C VAL A 191 1.80 21.00 2.15
N PRO A 192 1.10 19.96 2.59
CA PRO A 192 1.74 18.78 3.15
C PRO A 192 2.46 17.93 2.11
N TRP A 193 3.44 17.15 2.56
CA TRP A 193 4.14 16.17 1.74
C TRP A 193 3.24 14.98 1.40
N GLY A 194 3.45 14.38 0.23
CA GLY A 194 2.74 13.16 -0.19
C GLY A 194 1.54 13.38 -1.13
N LEU A 195 1.31 14.57 -1.65
CA LEU A 195 0.21 14.80 -2.60
C LEU A 195 0.37 13.98 -3.89
N ILE A 196 -0.65 13.21 -4.27
CA ILE A 196 -0.68 12.48 -5.55
C ILE A 196 -0.49 13.48 -6.70
N ALA A 197 0.49 13.20 -7.57
CA ALA A 197 0.89 14.06 -8.68
C ALA A 197 1.23 15.52 -8.28
N GLY A 198 1.50 15.79 -7.00
CA GLY A 198 1.75 17.14 -6.48
C GLY A 198 0.55 18.08 -6.58
N VAL A 199 -0.67 17.55 -6.70
CA VAL A 199 -1.91 18.34 -6.88
C VAL A 199 -2.59 18.54 -5.53
N ARG A 200 -3.01 19.78 -5.26
CA ARG A 200 -3.67 20.17 -3.99
C ARG A 200 -5.07 19.59 -3.83
N GLU A 201 -5.89 19.64 -4.87
CA GLU A 201 -7.26 19.16 -4.83
C GLU A 201 -7.47 18.18 -5.97
N LEU A 202 -8.01 17.02 -5.65
CA LEU A 202 -8.30 15.98 -6.62
C LEU A 202 -9.80 15.93 -6.83
N GLU A 203 -10.22 16.15 -8.07
CA GLU A 203 -11.62 16.07 -8.47
C GLU A 203 -12.10 14.62 -8.56
N GLY A 204 -13.41 14.43 -8.74
CA GLY A 204 -14.00 13.13 -9.07
C GLY A 204 -14.37 12.30 -7.86
N GLY A 205 -14.88 12.92 -6.78
CA GLY A 205 -15.62 12.22 -5.70
C GLY A 205 -14.79 11.69 -4.53
N MET A 206 -13.51 12.07 -4.40
CA MET A 206 -12.72 11.75 -3.19
C MET A 206 -13.16 12.58 -1.99
N VAL A 207 -13.32 11.93 -0.84
CA VAL A 207 -13.45 12.63 0.45
C VAL A 207 -12.10 13.23 0.81
N GLN A 208 -12.03 14.55 1.01
CA GLN A 208 -10.78 15.25 1.30
C GLN A 208 -10.91 16.13 2.53
N GLU A 209 -10.09 15.86 3.54
CA GLU A 209 -9.93 16.78 4.66
C GLU A 209 -9.17 18.05 4.22
N PRO A 210 -9.55 19.23 4.73
CA PRO A 210 -8.72 20.42 4.61
C PRO A 210 -7.34 20.19 5.23
N PHE A 211 -6.30 20.82 4.67
CA PHE A 211 -4.97 20.73 5.26
C PHE A 211 -4.94 21.44 6.61
N SER A 212 -4.65 20.69 7.67
CA SER A 212 -4.58 21.22 9.03
C SER A 212 -3.29 22.00 9.28
N THR A 213 -2.19 21.61 8.61
CA THR A 213 -0.92 22.35 8.64
C THR A 213 -0.20 22.19 7.29
N PRO A 214 0.48 23.25 6.80
CA PRO A 214 1.29 23.14 5.60
C PRO A 214 2.60 22.35 5.82
N MET A 215 2.88 21.96 7.07
CA MET A 215 4.06 21.21 7.46
C MET A 215 3.73 19.72 7.68
N GLY A 216 2.57 19.23 7.25
CA GLY A 216 2.14 17.85 7.48
C GLY A 216 2.67 16.83 6.45
N VAL A 217 2.20 15.60 6.63
CA VAL A 217 2.15 14.56 5.59
C VAL A 217 0.68 14.25 5.37
N VAL A 218 0.28 14.06 4.12
CA VAL A 218 -1.06 13.54 3.79
C VAL A 218 -0.97 12.09 3.36
N GLY A 219 -2.06 11.38 3.58
CA GLY A 219 -2.19 10.00 3.15
C GLY A 219 -3.57 9.73 2.56
N TYR A 220 -3.64 8.67 1.76
CA TYR A 220 -4.84 8.24 1.06
C TYR A 220 -5.22 6.83 1.50
N THR A 221 -6.40 6.65 2.11
CA THR A 221 -6.93 5.31 2.39
C THR A 221 -7.89 4.91 1.29
N HIS A 222 -7.51 3.88 0.55
CA HIS A 222 -8.29 3.39 -0.58
C HIS A 222 -9.63 2.79 -0.13
N GLY A 223 -10.60 2.78 -1.05
CA GLY A 223 -11.94 2.26 -0.80
C GLY A 223 -11.94 0.82 -0.29
N MET A 224 -11.14 -0.08 -0.89
CA MET A 224 -10.98 -1.47 -0.42
C MET A 224 -10.63 -1.55 1.07
N ILE A 225 -9.72 -0.69 1.55
CA ILE A 225 -9.23 -0.70 2.93
C ILE A 225 -10.35 -0.27 3.90
N GLN A 226 -11.13 0.72 3.49
CA GLN A 226 -12.31 1.16 4.26
C GLN A 226 -13.40 0.08 4.29
N ALA A 227 -13.63 -0.61 3.17
CA ALA A 227 -14.54 -1.74 3.10
C ALA A 227 -14.09 -2.89 4.01
N ILE A 228 -12.79 -3.15 4.12
CA ILE A 228 -12.23 -4.18 5.01
C ILE A 228 -12.48 -3.85 6.48
N TYR A 229 -12.32 -2.60 6.94
CA TYR A 229 -12.63 -2.28 8.34
C TYR A 229 -14.08 -2.61 8.69
N ASP A 230 -14.99 -2.29 7.79
CA ASP A 230 -16.41 -2.52 7.97
C ASP A 230 -16.75 -4.03 7.83
N ALA A 231 -16.11 -4.77 6.91
CA ALA A 231 -16.22 -6.23 6.86
C ALA A 231 -15.70 -6.90 8.16
N VAL A 232 -14.55 -6.48 8.68
CA VAL A 232 -14.01 -6.97 9.97
C VAL A 232 -14.96 -6.66 11.13
N ALA A 233 -15.60 -5.49 11.12
CA ALA A 233 -16.53 -5.10 12.18
C ALA A 233 -17.81 -5.93 12.22
N HIS A 234 -18.27 -6.44 11.06
CA HIS A 234 -19.54 -7.17 10.96
C HIS A 234 -19.34 -8.69 10.95
N GLY A 235 -18.26 -9.20 10.37
CA GLY A 235 -17.90 -10.61 10.52
C GLY A 235 -17.17 -11.21 9.31
N PRO A 236 -16.63 -12.43 9.47
CA PRO A 236 -15.85 -13.11 8.43
C PRO A 236 -16.67 -13.58 7.22
N TRP A 237 -18.00 -13.50 7.27
CA TRP A 237 -18.88 -13.78 6.12
C TRP A 237 -19.01 -12.58 5.18
N CYS A 238 -18.64 -11.37 5.63
CA CYS A 238 -18.63 -10.20 4.77
C CYS A 238 -17.50 -10.29 3.75
N THR A 239 -17.77 -9.92 2.51
CA THR A 239 -16.75 -9.86 1.46
C THR A 239 -16.55 -8.41 1.02
N PRO A 240 -15.36 -7.83 1.27
CA PRO A 240 -15.02 -6.52 0.74
C PRO A 240 -14.65 -6.62 -0.75
N PHE A 241 -15.14 -5.66 -1.51
CA PHE A 241 -14.87 -5.50 -2.93
C PHE A 241 -14.37 -4.09 -3.20
N GLU A 242 -13.77 -3.94 -4.37
CA GLU A 242 -13.36 -2.66 -4.92
C GLU A 242 -13.76 -2.63 -6.39
N ILE A 243 -14.55 -1.63 -6.77
CA ILE A 243 -15.14 -1.50 -8.10
C ILE A 243 -14.43 -0.41 -8.91
N ALA A 244 -14.20 -0.71 -10.18
CA ALA A 244 -13.69 0.24 -11.15
C ALA A 244 -14.79 1.22 -11.58
N VAL A 245 -14.66 2.48 -11.13
CA VAL A 245 -15.60 3.58 -11.40
C VAL A 245 -15.04 4.66 -12.33
N GLY A 246 -13.79 4.54 -12.79
CA GLY A 246 -13.14 5.57 -13.60
C GLY A 246 -12.03 5.03 -14.50
N HIS A 247 -11.58 5.88 -15.44
CA HIS A 247 -10.61 5.50 -16.48
C HIS A 247 -9.16 5.88 -16.17
N GLN A 248 -8.90 6.58 -15.06
CA GLN A 248 -7.53 6.96 -14.68
C GLN A 248 -6.76 5.81 -14.01
N THR A 249 -7.49 4.81 -13.52
CA THR A 249 -6.90 3.63 -12.88
C THR A 249 -7.51 2.37 -13.49
N THR A 250 -6.83 1.81 -14.48
CA THR A 250 -7.35 0.69 -15.29
C THR A 250 -6.92 -0.69 -14.79
N LYS A 251 -5.90 -0.79 -13.95
CA LYS A 251 -5.38 -2.10 -13.51
C LYS A 251 -6.34 -2.71 -12.50
N LEU A 252 -6.86 -3.91 -12.72
CA LEU A 252 -7.74 -4.58 -11.75
C LEU A 252 -6.93 -5.42 -10.77
N ALA A 253 -6.14 -4.74 -9.95
CA ALA A 253 -5.29 -5.34 -8.93
C ALA A 253 -5.10 -4.39 -7.76
N SER A 254 -4.91 -4.93 -6.57
CA SER A 254 -4.55 -4.13 -5.39
C SER A 254 -3.06 -3.79 -5.43
N CYS A 255 -2.72 -2.53 -5.14
CA CYS A 255 -1.31 -2.13 -5.04
C CYS A 255 -0.64 -2.86 -3.87
N PHE A 256 0.70 -2.92 -3.87
CA PHE A 256 1.42 -3.66 -2.83
C PHE A 256 1.13 -3.17 -1.39
N PRO A 257 1.02 -1.86 -1.09
CA PRO A 257 0.61 -1.41 0.24
C PRO A 257 -0.80 -1.89 0.65
N CYS A 258 -1.78 -1.83 -0.27
CA CYS A 258 -3.11 -2.42 -0.03
C CYS A 258 -3.01 -3.92 0.24
N THR A 259 -2.18 -4.63 -0.53
CA THR A 259 -1.96 -6.07 -0.38
C THR A 259 -1.43 -6.43 1.01
N LEU A 260 -0.42 -5.72 1.51
CA LEU A 260 0.10 -5.94 2.87
C LEU A 260 -1.02 -5.83 3.92
N PHE A 261 -1.85 -4.80 3.79
CA PHE A 261 -2.99 -4.59 4.68
C PHE A 261 -4.04 -5.70 4.56
N MET A 262 -4.42 -6.04 3.34
CA MET A 262 -5.40 -7.07 3.00
C MET A 262 -5.03 -8.43 3.57
N TYR A 263 -3.77 -8.85 3.42
CA TYR A 263 -3.28 -10.09 4.03
C TYR A 263 -3.30 -10.02 5.56
N ALA A 264 -2.86 -8.90 6.16
CA ALA A 264 -2.88 -8.72 7.61
C ALA A 264 -4.30 -8.75 8.20
N ALA A 265 -5.29 -8.29 7.42
CA ALA A 265 -6.70 -8.29 7.78
C ALA A 265 -7.39 -9.67 7.58
N GLY A 266 -6.76 -10.60 6.85
CA GLY A 266 -7.34 -11.89 6.49
C GLY A 266 -8.21 -11.89 5.24
N TYR A 267 -8.12 -10.83 4.42
CA TYR A 267 -8.86 -10.65 3.16
C TYR A 267 -7.89 -10.50 1.97
N PRO A 268 -7.04 -11.50 1.67
CA PRO A 268 -6.06 -11.41 0.59
C PRO A 268 -6.73 -11.02 -0.75
N PRO A 269 -6.08 -10.16 -1.56
CA PRO A 269 -6.64 -9.72 -2.81
C PRO A 269 -6.71 -10.85 -3.83
N SER A 270 -7.67 -10.73 -4.74
CA SER A 270 -7.79 -11.59 -5.92
C SER A 270 -6.71 -11.34 -6.97
N SER A 271 -6.01 -10.21 -6.91
CA SER A 271 -5.00 -9.77 -7.88
C SER A 271 -4.09 -8.71 -7.24
N ILE A 272 -2.77 -8.78 -7.46
CA ILE A 272 -1.78 -7.87 -6.84
C ILE A 272 -0.92 -7.24 -7.92
N HIS A 273 -0.70 -5.93 -7.91
CA HIS A 273 0.26 -5.31 -8.83
C HIS A 273 1.38 -4.56 -8.10
N LEU A 274 2.53 -4.49 -8.76
CA LEU A 274 3.73 -3.77 -8.30
C LEU A 274 3.79 -2.34 -8.89
N GLY A 275 2.64 -1.68 -8.96
CA GLY A 275 2.53 -0.29 -9.43
C GLY A 275 3.00 0.72 -8.38
N ARG A 276 2.38 1.89 -8.33
CA ARG A 276 2.71 2.92 -7.33
C ARG A 276 1.69 2.91 -6.20
N GLY A 277 2.14 2.91 -4.96
CA GLY A 277 1.28 3.10 -3.78
C GLY A 277 1.27 4.53 -3.26
N GLU A 278 1.16 5.51 -4.17
CA GLU A 278 1.45 6.94 -3.93
C GLU A 278 0.79 7.46 -2.64
N SER A 279 1.58 7.56 -1.58
CA SER A 279 1.16 8.04 -0.25
C SER A 279 -0.05 7.30 0.35
N TRP A 280 -0.20 6.01 0.03
CA TRP A 280 -1.21 5.17 0.66
C TRP A 280 -1.02 5.12 2.19
N VAL A 281 -2.10 5.09 2.97
CA VAL A 281 -2.05 4.86 4.43
C VAL A 281 -3.28 4.05 4.89
N PRO A 282 -3.18 3.29 6.00
CA PRO A 282 -4.37 2.85 6.71
C PRO A 282 -5.12 4.07 7.29
N PHE A 283 -6.39 3.88 7.67
CA PHE A 283 -7.17 4.96 8.24
C PHE A 283 -6.69 5.27 9.66
N TYR A 284 -6.40 6.55 9.93
CA TYR A 284 -6.02 7.05 11.24
C TYR A 284 -7.09 8.04 11.71
N PRO A 285 -7.95 7.67 12.68
CA PRO A 285 -8.89 8.64 13.22
C PRO A 285 -8.12 9.75 13.95
N ALA A 286 -8.64 10.98 13.91
CA ALA A 286 -8.00 12.15 14.51
C ALA A 286 -7.77 12.02 16.03
N SER A 287 -8.56 11.17 16.70
CA SER A 287 -8.35 10.71 18.08
C SER A 287 -9.01 9.33 18.28
N PRO A 288 -8.58 8.52 19.26
CA PRO A 288 -9.29 7.29 19.61
C PRO A 288 -10.76 7.58 19.94
N GLY A 289 -11.70 6.90 19.28
CA GLY A 289 -13.14 7.14 19.43
C GLY A 289 -13.68 8.35 18.67
N ALA A 290 -12.85 9.10 17.95
CA ALA A 290 -13.23 10.30 17.20
C ALA A 290 -13.30 10.05 15.68
N SER A 291 -13.46 8.80 15.27
CA SER A 291 -13.61 8.44 13.85
C SER A 291 -14.98 8.83 13.27
N GLY A 292 -15.96 9.10 14.13
CA GLY A 292 -17.36 9.23 13.76
C GLY A 292 -18.07 7.90 13.50
N TYR A 293 -17.38 6.76 13.66
CA TYR A 293 -17.95 5.42 13.53
C TYR A 293 -18.47 4.87 14.86
N SER A 294 -19.13 3.71 14.80
CA SER A 294 -19.51 2.94 15.98
C SER A 294 -18.28 2.36 16.68
N ALA A 295 -18.39 2.08 17.99
CA ALA A 295 -17.31 1.49 18.78
C ALA A 295 -16.79 0.15 18.21
N PHE A 296 -17.65 -0.62 17.54
CA PHE A 296 -17.28 -1.87 16.87
C PHE A 296 -16.36 -1.63 15.67
N VAL A 297 -16.66 -0.62 14.85
CA VAL A 297 -15.84 -0.25 13.70
C VAL A 297 -14.51 0.33 14.17
N ASP A 298 -14.50 1.11 15.25
CA ASP A 298 -13.25 1.60 15.85
C ASP A 298 -12.34 0.46 16.32
N ALA A 299 -12.90 -0.56 16.97
CA ALA A 299 -12.14 -1.74 17.36
C ALA A 299 -11.61 -2.52 16.15
N ALA A 300 -12.38 -2.61 15.06
CA ALA A 300 -11.95 -3.20 13.81
C ALA A 300 -10.79 -2.42 13.17
N ILE A 301 -10.86 -1.09 13.16
CA ILE A 301 -9.77 -0.21 12.69
C ILE A 301 -8.50 -0.45 13.51
N GLN A 302 -8.60 -0.37 14.84
CA GLN A 302 -7.44 -0.50 15.72
C GLN A 302 -6.78 -1.89 15.59
N SER A 303 -7.58 -2.96 15.62
CA SER A 303 -7.07 -4.33 15.54
C SER A 303 -6.41 -4.61 14.18
N THR A 304 -7.03 -4.17 13.08
CA THR A 304 -6.50 -4.39 11.74
C THR A 304 -5.22 -3.58 11.51
N ASN A 305 -5.17 -2.32 11.95
CA ASN A 305 -3.97 -1.49 11.88
C ASN A 305 -2.81 -2.10 12.70
N THR A 306 -3.11 -2.65 13.88
CA THR A 306 -2.11 -3.32 14.72
C THR A 306 -1.55 -4.56 14.03
N ARG A 307 -2.40 -5.41 13.44
CA ARG A 307 -1.97 -6.59 12.67
C ARG A 307 -1.11 -6.19 11.47
N TRP A 308 -1.52 -5.15 10.75
CA TRP A 308 -0.77 -4.63 9.62
C TRP A 308 0.63 -4.14 10.03
N GLN A 309 0.75 -3.41 11.15
CA GLN A 309 2.05 -2.98 11.67
C GLN A 309 2.97 -4.16 12.03
N LEU A 310 2.42 -5.21 12.63
CA LEU A 310 3.16 -6.43 12.95
C LEU A 310 3.66 -7.14 11.68
N GLU A 311 2.79 -7.30 10.67
CA GLU A 311 3.15 -7.89 9.38
C GLU A 311 4.21 -7.05 8.64
N CYS A 312 4.08 -5.71 8.65
CA CYS A 312 5.12 -4.80 8.14
C CYS A 312 6.47 -5.04 8.81
N ARG A 313 6.51 -5.18 10.14
CA ARG A 313 7.75 -5.46 10.89
C ARG A 313 8.34 -6.80 10.50
N GLN A 314 7.53 -7.85 10.42
CA GLN A 314 7.97 -9.19 10.05
C GLN A 314 8.54 -9.21 8.63
N HIS A 315 7.79 -8.71 7.65
CA HIS A 315 8.19 -8.70 6.25
C HIS A 315 9.41 -7.82 6.02
N LEU A 316 9.45 -6.60 6.57
CA LEU A 316 10.60 -5.72 6.37
C LEU A 316 11.88 -6.31 7.00
N THR A 317 11.78 -6.92 8.18
CA THR A 317 12.94 -7.55 8.84
C THR A 317 13.44 -8.78 8.07
N LEU A 318 12.53 -9.66 7.65
CA LEU A 318 12.88 -10.85 6.86
C LEU A 318 13.49 -10.44 5.51
N GLY A 319 12.91 -9.46 4.84
CA GLY A 319 13.45 -8.91 3.60
C GLY A 319 14.86 -8.37 3.73
N VAL A 320 15.14 -7.58 4.77
CA VAL A 320 16.49 -7.07 5.05
C VAL A 320 17.48 -8.20 5.29
N GLN A 321 17.09 -9.26 6.01
CA GLN A 321 17.92 -10.43 6.23
C GLN A 321 18.27 -11.13 4.91
N ILE A 322 17.27 -11.36 4.05
CA ILE A 322 17.46 -11.97 2.73
C ILE A 322 18.36 -11.06 1.88
N MET A 323 18.06 -9.77 1.78
CA MET A 323 18.86 -8.81 1.00
C MET A 323 20.31 -8.73 1.45
N THR A 324 20.59 -8.82 2.76
CA THR A 324 21.97 -8.79 3.29
C THR A 324 22.80 -10.00 2.84
N GLN A 325 22.14 -11.11 2.52
CA GLN A 325 22.78 -12.35 2.10
C GLN A 325 22.85 -12.50 0.58
N ASN A 326 22.25 -11.57 -0.17
CA ASN A 326 21.99 -11.69 -1.60
C ASN A 326 22.58 -10.52 -2.40
N ASN A 327 22.41 -10.63 -3.72
CA ASN A 327 23.00 -9.76 -4.72
C ASN A 327 22.25 -8.43 -4.88
N VAL A 328 22.29 -7.58 -3.85
CA VAL A 328 21.84 -6.18 -3.94
C VAL A 328 22.84 -5.34 -4.76
N MET A 329 22.35 -4.37 -5.53
CA MET A 329 23.14 -3.41 -6.28
C MET A 329 24.08 -2.62 -5.35
N LYS A 330 25.35 -2.47 -5.75
CA LYS A 330 26.39 -1.81 -4.93
C LYS A 330 25.98 -0.39 -4.51
N THR A 331 25.24 0.31 -5.37
CA THR A 331 24.73 1.66 -5.15
C THR A 331 23.72 1.79 -4.00
N HIS A 332 23.23 0.67 -3.48
CA HIS A 332 22.21 0.57 -2.42
C HIS A 332 22.72 -0.11 -1.15
N HIS A 333 23.97 -0.62 -1.12
CA HIS A 333 24.54 -1.35 0.04
C HIS A 333 24.57 -0.53 1.33
N GLU A 334 24.97 0.74 1.22
CA GLU A 334 25.02 1.64 2.37
C GLU A 334 23.61 1.88 2.95
N ARG A 335 22.61 2.05 2.06
CA ARG A 335 21.22 2.29 2.44
C ARG A 335 20.61 1.06 3.11
N LEU A 336 20.88 -0.13 2.59
CA LEU A 336 20.49 -1.40 3.24
C LEU A 336 21.12 -1.53 4.63
N SER A 337 22.39 -1.12 4.79
CA SER A 337 23.07 -1.14 6.09
C SER A 337 22.41 -0.20 7.10
N LEU A 338 22.03 1.00 6.68
CA LEU A 338 21.27 1.94 7.52
C LEU A 338 19.88 1.42 7.86
N LEU A 339 19.18 0.80 6.91
CA LEU A 339 17.86 0.18 7.17
C LEU A 339 17.99 -0.92 8.24
N LYS A 340 18.99 -1.79 8.13
CA LYS A 340 19.28 -2.83 9.11
C LYS A 340 19.59 -2.23 10.49
N GLN A 341 20.42 -1.20 10.53
CA GLN A 341 20.76 -0.51 11.78
C GLN A 341 19.52 0.14 12.41
N TYR A 342 18.72 0.84 11.62
CA TYR A 342 17.50 1.51 12.06
C TYR A 342 16.51 0.52 12.67
N LEU A 343 16.24 -0.61 12.00
CA LEU A 343 15.33 -1.64 12.53
C LEU A 343 15.86 -2.26 13.82
N SER A 344 17.19 -2.39 13.95
CA SER A 344 17.83 -2.94 15.15
C SER A 344 17.75 -1.95 16.32
N SER A 345 17.99 -0.66 16.09
CA SER A 345 17.88 0.37 17.14
C SER A 345 16.45 0.65 17.58
N HIS A 346 15.46 0.33 16.74
CA HIS A 346 14.03 0.46 17.01
C HIS A 346 13.36 -0.91 17.18
N ALA A 347 14.06 -1.90 17.77
CA ALA A 347 13.54 -3.26 17.90
C ALA A 347 12.23 -3.36 18.70
N ASN A 348 12.02 -2.45 19.66
CA ASN A 348 10.86 -2.42 20.54
C ASN A 348 9.74 -1.47 20.06
N ASP A 349 9.94 -0.75 18.95
CA ASP A 349 8.93 0.12 18.36
C ASP A 349 8.16 -0.63 17.27
N LEU A 350 6.90 -0.96 17.55
CA LEU A 350 6.02 -1.68 16.61
C LEU A 350 5.65 -0.82 15.38
N HIS A 351 5.70 0.51 15.49
CA HIS A 351 5.31 1.41 14.42
C HIS A 351 6.45 1.67 13.44
N CYS A 352 7.71 1.49 13.85
CA CYS A 352 8.87 1.96 13.08
C CYS A 352 8.93 1.37 11.65
N ALA A 353 8.66 0.06 11.48
CA ALA A 353 8.70 -0.59 10.19
C ALA A 353 7.54 -0.18 9.28
N ALA A 354 6.34 -0.06 9.85
CA ALA A 354 5.17 0.45 9.16
C ALA A 354 5.41 1.87 8.66
N ASN A 355 5.92 2.76 9.52
CA ASN A 355 6.23 4.14 9.16
C ASN A 355 7.30 4.25 8.08
N LEU A 356 8.34 3.40 8.09
CA LEU A 356 9.31 3.36 7.01
C LEU A 356 8.66 3.02 5.66
N ILE A 357 7.75 2.04 5.63
CA ILE A 357 7.01 1.69 4.42
C ILE A 357 6.13 2.87 3.97
N LEU A 358 5.38 3.48 4.89
CA LEU A 358 4.54 4.64 4.58
C LEU A 358 5.35 5.84 4.10
N ASP A 359 6.54 6.07 4.65
CA ASP A 359 7.44 7.13 4.22
C ASP A 359 8.02 6.81 2.83
N ALA A 360 8.41 5.55 2.57
CA ALA A 360 8.96 5.13 1.28
C ALA A 360 7.98 5.35 0.12
N ILE A 361 6.70 5.04 0.32
CA ILE A 361 5.67 5.19 -0.73
C ILE A 361 5.20 6.63 -0.95
N THR A 362 5.60 7.58 -0.09
CA THR A 362 5.44 9.01 -0.38
C THR A 362 6.47 9.51 -1.41
N VAL A 363 7.58 8.79 -1.60
CA VAL A 363 8.46 8.98 -2.75
C VAL A 363 7.86 8.22 -3.92
N HIS A 364 7.22 8.90 -4.86
CA HIS A 364 6.40 8.23 -5.88
C HIS A 364 7.24 7.50 -6.94
N CYS A 365 7.27 6.18 -6.89
CA CYS A 365 7.92 5.29 -7.87
C CYS A 365 7.10 3.99 -8.00
N SER A 366 7.27 3.24 -9.09
CA SER A 366 6.64 1.91 -9.20
C SER A 366 7.46 0.88 -8.44
N GLU A 367 6.81 -0.05 -7.76
CA GLU A 367 7.50 -1.10 -7.01
C GLU A 367 8.31 -2.03 -7.94
N VAL A 368 7.86 -2.24 -9.19
CA VAL A 368 8.65 -2.93 -10.23
C VAL A 368 9.98 -2.23 -10.47
N ASP A 369 9.98 -0.89 -10.61
CA ASP A 369 11.22 -0.13 -10.85
C ASP A 369 12.14 -0.20 -9.62
N ARG A 370 11.58 -0.11 -8.39
CA ARG A 370 12.36 -0.20 -7.15
C ARG A 370 13.09 -1.53 -7.03
N ILE A 371 12.41 -2.65 -7.29
CA ILE A 371 13.01 -3.99 -7.29
C ILE A 371 14.13 -4.05 -8.32
N ASN A 372 13.84 -3.62 -9.55
CA ASN A 372 14.80 -3.68 -10.66
C ASN A 372 16.04 -2.82 -10.44
N GLN A 373 15.92 -1.70 -9.72
CA GLN A 373 17.03 -0.83 -9.36
C GLN A 373 17.83 -1.33 -8.15
N THR A 374 17.22 -2.16 -7.30
CA THR A 374 17.81 -2.62 -6.03
C THR A 374 18.48 -3.98 -6.13
N LEU A 375 17.84 -4.95 -6.81
CA LEU A 375 18.36 -6.31 -6.96
C LEU A 375 19.14 -6.43 -8.28
N LYS A 376 20.22 -7.21 -8.27
CA LYS A 376 21.04 -7.51 -9.46
C LYS A 376 20.35 -8.50 -10.38
#